data_AF-A0A7J3RDW1-F1
#
_entry.id   AF-A0A7J3RDW1-F1
#
_cell.length_a   1.000
_cell.length_b   1.000
_cell.length_c   1.000
_cell.angle_alpha   90.00
_cell.angle_beta   90.00
_cell.angle_gamma   90.00
#
_symmetry.space_group_name_H-M   'P 1'
#
loop_
_entity.id
_entity.type
_entity.pdbx_description
1 polymer ?
#
loop_
_entity_poly.entity_id
_entity_poly.type
_entity_poly.pdbx_seq_one_letter_code
_entity_poly.pdbx_strand_id
1 'polypeptide(L)'
;MAQIPEKPLLSPLQPAQAMPEPQRKIPVELQQFQTKLSEELSSVGARLRLVEQKIEGLRGHVQLLDNTLMEKHKSLVSDIRELQDNLRMIRADLDGQKELIDRLAKRMEALASAEEVKVLQRYVELWQPLQFVTRAEVKALVQNVLKAAGIKIKKEE
;
A
#
# COMPACT_ATOMS: atom_id res chain seq x y z
N MET A 1 -5.46 102.26 -39.30
CA MET A 1 -4.93 102.59 -37.95
C MET A 1 -4.13 101.38 -37.48
N ALA A 2 -2.82 101.38 -37.28
CA ALA A 2 -1.77 102.33 -37.59
C ALA A 2 -0.52 101.48 -37.93
N GLN A 3 0.13 101.79 -39.05
CA GLN A 3 1.52 101.45 -39.32
C GLN A 3 2.39 102.47 -38.58
N ILE A 4 3.42 102.06 -37.85
CA ILE A 4 4.66 102.85 -37.61
C ILE A 4 5.83 101.85 -37.49
N PRO A 5 7.04 102.19 -38.01
CA PRO A 5 7.95 101.25 -38.67
C PRO A 5 9.37 101.17 -38.06
N GLU A 6 10.17 100.28 -38.67
CA GLU A 6 11.64 100.30 -38.88
C GLU A 6 12.59 100.90 -37.81
N LYS A 7 13.54 100.09 -37.32
CA LYS A 7 14.90 100.01 -37.91
C LYS A 7 15.77 98.89 -37.29
N PRO A 8 16.76 98.38 -38.05
CA PRO A 8 17.62 97.25 -37.71
C PRO A 8 18.93 97.72 -37.03
N LEU A 9 19.71 96.78 -36.47
CA LEU A 9 21.16 96.62 -36.68
C LEU A 9 21.77 95.58 -35.71
N LEU A 10 22.77 94.87 -36.25
CA LEU A 10 23.82 94.07 -35.59
C LEU A 10 23.56 92.57 -35.34
N SER A 11 23.95 91.76 -36.32
CA SER A 11 24.93 90.67 -36.07
C SER A 11 26.34 91.30 -35.99
N PRO A 12 27.40 90.67 -35.44
CA PRO A 12 27.55 89.26 -35.04
C PRO A 12 28.17 89.07 -33.63
N LEU A 13 28.07 87.87 -33.07
CA LEU A 13 29.11 87.33 -32.16
C LEU A 13 29.07 85.81 -32.27
N GLN A 14 30.01 85.27 -33.05
CA GLN A 14 30.37 83.86 -33.02
C GLN A 14 30.68 83.48 -31.56
N PRO A 15 30.15 82.38 -31.01
CA PRO A 15 30.66 81.86 -29.76
C PRO A 15 32.13 81.52 -29.99
N ALA A 16 33.00 82.18 -29.22
CA ALA A 16 34.42 81.93 -29.17
C ALA A 16 34.67 80.41 -29.15
N GLN A 17 35.49 79.93 -30.09
CA GLN A 17 36.03 78.59 -30.03
C GLN A 17 36.72 78.44 -28.68
N ALA A 18 36.08 77.71 -27.77
CA ALA A 18 36.68 77.32 -26.51
C ALA A 18 37.95 76.54 -26.85
N MET A 19 39.09 77.03 -26.37
CA MET A 19 40.37 76.33 -26.42
C MET A 19 40.17 74.89 -25.92
N PRO A 20 40.82 73.88 -26.52
CA PRO A 20 40.84 72.55 -25.94
C PRO A 20 41.53 72.65 -24.57
N GLU A 21 40.78 72.33 -23.51
CA GLU A 21 41.34 72.21 -22.17
C GLU A 21 42.55 71.27 -22.21
N PRO A 22 43.65 71.58 -21.50
CA PRO A 22 44.77 70.68 -21.41
C PRO A 22 44.33 69.41 -20.70
N GLN A 23 44.13 68.34 -21.47
CA GLN A 23 43.92 67.00 -20.95
C GLN A 23 45.10 66.66 -20.05
N ARG A 24 44.90 66.79 -18.73
CA ARG A 24 45.81 66.24 -17.72
C ARG A 24 45.84 64.73 -17.96
N LYS A 25 46.85 64.27 -18.69
CA LYS A 25 47.11 62.86 -18.93
C LYS A 25 47.22 62.18 -17.57
N ILE A 26 46.19 61.45 -17.20
CA ILE A 26 46.21 60.59 -16.02
C ILE A 26 47.42 59.66 -16.19
N PRO A 27 48.29 59.51 -15.18
CA PRO A 27 49.42 58.59 -15.23
C PRO A 27 48.99 57.20 -15.72
N VAL A 28 49.70 56.65 -16.70
CA VAL A 28 49.37 55.35 -17.34
C VAL A 28 49.28 54.21 -16.32
N GLU A 29 50.06 54.29 -15.23
CA GLU A 29 50.03 53.33 -14.12
C GLU A 29 48.69 53.32 -13.36
N LEU A 30 48.06 54.48 -13.18
CA LEU A 30 46.75 54.60 -12.53
C LEU A 30 45.63 54.03 -13.42
N GLN A 31 45.76 54.17 -14.74
CA GLN A 31 44.82 53.56 -15.69
C GLN A 31 44.93 52.04 -15.67
N GLN A 32 46.15 51.47 -15.60
CA GLN A 32 46.36 50.03 -15.50
C GLN A 32 45.86 49.45 -14.17
N PHE A 33 46.00 50.20 -13.08
CA PHE A 33 45.42 49.79 -11.79
C PHE A 33 43.89 49.80 -11.83
N GLN A 34 43.29 50.82 -12.46
CA GLN A 34 41.84 50.91 -12.63
C GLN A 34 41.29 49.75 -13.47
N THR A 35 41.97 49.34 -14.55
CA THR A 35 41.54 48.19 -15.36
C THR A 35 41.64 46.88 -14.59
N LYS A 36 42.74 46.66 -13.85
CA LYS A 36 42.89 45.46 -13.00
C LYS A 36 41.80 45.37 -11.92
N LEU A 37 41.51 46.47 -11.24
CA LEU A 37 40.41 46.52 -10.27
C LEU A 37 39.05 46.26 -10.93
N SER A 38 38.83 46.80 -12.13
CA SER A 38 37.59 46.55 -12.88
C SER A 38 37.45 45.08 -13.29
N GLU A 39 38.54 44.42 -13.67
CA GLU A 39 38.56 42.99 -14.01
C GLU A 39 38.30 42.12 -12.78
N GLU A 40 38.95 42.41 -11.65
CA GLU A 40 38.73 41.70 -10.39
C GLU A 40 37.30 41.87 -9.88
N LEU A 41 36.76 43.11 -9.92
CA LEU A 41 35.38 43.38 -9.53
C LEU A 41 34.38 42.66 -10.43
N SER A 42 34.64 42.61 -11.74
CA SER A 42 33.83 41.84 -12.70
C SER A 42 33.88 40.34 -12.40
N SER A 43 35.07 39.80 -12.09
CA SER A 43 35.24 38.40 -11.70
C SER A 43 34.50 38.06 -10.41
N VAL A 44 34.57 38.92 -9.40
CA VAL A 44 33.83 38.77 -8.14
C VAL A 44 32.32 38.84 -8.41
N GLY A 45 31.86 39.77 -9.24
CA GLY A 45 30.45 39.86 -9.64
C GLY A 45 29.94 38.61 -10.35
N ALA A 46 30.75 38.03 -11.25
CA ALA A 46 30.42 36.78 -11.92
C ALA A 46 30.34 35.60 -10.94
N ARG A 47 31.27 35.50 -9.99
CA ARG A 47 31.26 34.46 -8.95
C ARG A 47 30.06 34.61 -8.02
N LEU A 48 29.71 35.84 -7.63
CA LEU A 48 28.54 36.12 -6.79
C LEU A 48 27.27 35.65 -7.49
N ARG A 49 27.07 35.99 -8.77
CA ARG A 49 25.92 35.53 -9.56
C ARG A 49 25.84 34.00 -9.63
N LEU A 50 26.97 33.32 -9.79
CA LEU A 50 27.01 31.85 -9.82
C LEU A 50 26.62 31.25 -8.46
N VAL A 51 27.05 31.86 -7.36
CA VAL A 51 26.65 31.46 -6.00
C VAL A 51 25.17 31.69 -5.79
N GLU A 52 24.63 32.84 -6.19
CA GLU A 52 23.20 33.15 -6.12
C GLU A 52 22.36 32.12 -6.90
N GLN A 53 22.78 31.79 -8.13
CA GLN A 53 22.13 30.74 -8.94
C GLN A 53 22.16 29.37 -8.25
N LYS A 54 23.28 29.00 -7.62
CA LYS A 54 23.38 27.74 -6.87
C LYS A 54 22.49 27.74 -5.63
N ILE A 55 22.39 28.86 -4.91
CA ILE A 55 21.52 29.00 -3.75
C ILE A 55 20.05 28.87 -4.17
N GLU A 56 19.66 29.51 -5.27
CA GLU A 56 18.30 29.39 -5.81
C GLU A 56 17.99 27.96 -6.25
N GLY A 57 18.93 27.28 -6.91
CA GLY A 57 18.80 25.87 -7.26
C GLY A 57 18.67 24.96 -6.04
N LEU A 58 19.48 25.18 -5.01
CA LEU A 58 19.41 24.42 -3.76
C LEU A 58 18.07 24.63 -3.06
N ARG A 59 17.58 25.87 -3.02
CA ARG A 59 16.27 26.20 -2.46
C ARG A 59 15.15 25.45 -3.18
N GLY A 60 15.19 25.40 -4.52
CA GLY A 60 14.25 24.63 -5.31
C GLY A 60 14.29 23.13 -4.98
N HIS A 61 15.48 22.55 -4.84
CA HIS A 61 15.63 21.14 -4.44
C HIS A 61 15.08 20.87 -3.04
N VAL A 62 15.32 21.76 -2.07
CA VAL A 62 14.77 21.62 -0.71
C VAL A 62 13.24 21.66 -0.74
N GLN A 63 12.63 22.57 -1.51
CA GLN A 63 11.17 22.63 -1.65
C GLN A 63 10.59 21.36 -2.29
N LEU A 64 11.25 20.81 -3.31
CA LEU A 64 10.82 19.55 -3.93
C LEU A 64 10.97 18.37 -2.97
N LEU A 65 12.05 18.33 -2.20
CA LEU A 65 12.27 17.32 -1.15
C LEU A 65 11.19 17.41 -0.07
N ASP A 66 10.86 18.62 0.40
CA ASP A 66 9.82 18.82 1.41
C ASP A 66 8.46 18.34 0.90
N ASN A 67 8.10 18.71 -0.34
CA ASN A 67 6.86 18.26 -0.98
C ASN A 67 6.82 16.73 -1.12
N THR A 68 7.92 16.13 -1.59
CA THR A 68 8.04 14.68 -1.74
C THR A 68 7.94 13.98 -0.40
N LEU A 69 8.63 14.48 0.62
CA LEU A 69 8.61 13.93 1.97
C LEU A 69 7.20 14.01 2.57
N MET A 70 6.51 15.12 2.37
CA MET A 70 5.13 15.32 2.84
C MET A 70 4.15 14.37 2.13
N GLU A 71 4.32 14.15 0.83
CA GLU A 71 3.52 13.18 0.07
C GLU A 71 3.78 11.74 0.55
N LYS A 72 5.05 11.36 0.72
CA LYS A 72 5.44 10.05 1.24
C LYS A 72 4.94 9.84 2.66
N HIS A 73 5.00 10.86 3.52
CA HIS A 73 4.46 10.78 4.86
C HIS A 73 2.95 10.54 4.86
N LYS A 74 2.20 11.26 4.01
CA LYS A 74 0.75 11.06 3.86
C LYS A 74 0.42 9.65 3.36
N SER A 75 1.15 9.16 2.35
CA SER A 75 0.99 7.79 1.83
C SER A 75 1.23 6.76 2.94
N LEU A 76 2.35 6.86 3.66
CA LEU A 76 2.68 5.94 4.76
C LEU A 76 1.63 5.95 5.86
N VAL A 77 1.10 7.11 6.24
CA VAL A 77 0.02 7.20 7.22
C VAL A 77 -1.26 6.53 6.71
N SER A 78 -1.57 6.66 5.42
CA SER A 78 -2.69 5.95 4.79
C SER A 78 -2.49 4.44 4.82
N ASP A 79 -1.31 3.97 4.41
CA ASP A 79 -0.96 2.55 4.36
C ASP A 79 -1.03 1.92 5.77
N ILE A 80 -0.56 2.64 6.79
CA ILE A 80 -0.67 2.20 8.19
C ILE A 80 -2.13 2.04 8.62
N ARG A 81 -3.02 2.97 8.22
CA ARG A 81 -4.45 2.87 8.54
C ARG A 81 -5.09 1.68 7.85
N GLU A 82 -4.78 1.48 6.57
CA GLU A 82 -5.28 0.33 5.81
C GLU A 82 -4.79 -0.99 6.43
N LEU A 83 -3.52 -1.08 6.83
CA LEU A 83 -2.98 -2.23 7.54
C LEU A 83 -3.68 -2.46 8.89
N GLN A 84 -3.99 -1.40 9.64
CA GLN A 84 -4.72 -1.50 10.90
C GLN A 84 -6.15 -2.02 10.69
N ASP A 85 -6.84 -1.56 9.65
CA ASP A 85 -8.18 -2.03 9.32
C ASP A 85 -8.17 -3.48 8.84
N ASN A 86 -7.21 -3.86 7.99
CA ASN A 86 -7.02 -5.24 7.56
C ASN A 86 -6.72 -6.17 8.76
N LEU A 87 -5.89 -5.73 9.72
CA LEU A 87 -5.63 -6.50 10.93
C LEU A 87 -6.88 -6.70 11.80
N ARG A 88 -7.76 -5.69 11.87
CA ARG A 88 -9.05 -5.81 12.56
C ARG A 88 -9.97 -6.82 11.88
N MET A 89 -10.03 -6.80 10.55
CA MET A 89 -10.82 -7.76 9.78
C MET A 89 -10.29 -9.19 9.98
N ILE A 90 -8.97 -9.41 9.85
CA ILE A 90 -8.36 -10.72 10.09
C ILE A 90 -8.65 -11.23 11.50
N ARG A 91 -8.62 -10.36 12.51
CA ARG A 91 -8.97 -10.73 13.88
C ARG A 91 -10.42 -11.18 14.00
N ALA A 92 -11.36 -10.46 13.38
CA ALA A 92 -12.77 -10.83 13.36
C ALA A 92 -12.99 -12.18 12.64
N ASP A 93 -12.31 -12.40 11.52
CA ASP A 93 -12.37 -13.67 10.79
C ASP A 93 -11.81 -14.84 11.61
N LEU A 94 -10.70 -14.63 12.31
CA LEU A 94 -10.12 -15.63 13.22
C LEU A 94 -11.06 -15.98 14.37
N ASP A 95 -11.71 -14.99 14.97
CA ASP A 95 -12.70 -15.22 16.03
C ASP A 95 -13.90 -16.01 15.48
N GLY A 96 -14.39 -15.66 14.28
CA GLY A 96 -15.46 -16.41 13.60
C GLY A 96 -15.07 -17.86 13.25
N GLN A 97 -13.84 -18.10 12.80
CA GLN A 97 -13.32 -19.44 12.54
C GLN A 97 -13.20 -20.25 13.83
N LYS A 98 -12.73 -19.64 14.92
CA LYS A 98 -12.64 -20.27 16.23
C LYS A 98 -14.01 -20.73 16.72
N GLU A 99 -15.04 -19.90 16.55
CA GLU A 99 -16.41 -20.31 16.87
C GLU A 99 -16.91 -21.47 16.02
N LEU A 100 -16.60 -21.49 14.72
CA LEU A 100 -16.97 -22.60 13.83
C LEU A 100 -16.30 -23.90 14.28
N ILE A 101 -15.02 -23.85 14.66
CA ILE A 101 -14.28 -24.99 15.18
C ILE A 101 -14.89 -25.47 16.50
N ASP A 102 -15.23 -24.56 17.41
CA ASP A 102 -15.87 -24.92 18.69
C ASP A 102 -17.25 -25.56 18.48
N ARG A 103 -18.05 -25.02 17.55
CA ARG A 103 -19.34 -25.62 17.15
C ARG A 103 -19.15 -27.00 16.52
N LEU A 104 -18.11 -27.19 15.71
CA LEU A 104 -17.80 -28.49 15.11
C LEU A 104 -17.37 -29.49 16.17
N ALA A 105 -16.50 -29.09 17.10
CA ALA A 105 -16.05 -29.92 18.22
C ALA A 105 -17.25 -30.41 19.06
N LYS A 106 -18.16 -29.52 19.45
CA LYS A 106 -19.39 -29.87 20.17
C LYS A 106 -20.29 -30.84 19.40
N ARG A 107 -20.39 -30.68 18.08
CA ARG A 107 -21.13 -31.62 17.23
C ARG A 107 -20.45 -32.97 17.16
N MET A 108 -19.11 -33.02 17.11
CA MET A 108 -18.36 -34.27 17.14
C MET A 108 -18.50 -35.00 18.48
N GLU A 109 -18.56 -34.27 19.59
CA GLU A 109 -18.87 -34.86 20.92
C GLU A 109 -20.30 -35.40 20.99
N ALA A 110 -21.26 -34.77 20.30
CA ALA A 110 -22.65 -35.22 20.25
C ALA A 110 -22.90 -36.36 19.25
N LEU A 111 -21.93 -36.74 18.42
CA LEU A 111 -22.02 -37.93 17.58
C LEU A 111 -21.83 -39.16 18.48
N ALA A 112 -22.77 -40.11 18.39
CA ALA A 112 -22.69 -41.36 19.13
C ALA A 112 -21.35 -42.05 18.87
N SER A 113 -20.73 -42.56 19.93
CA SER A 113 -19.46 -43.27 19.81
C SER A 113 -19.66 -44.51 18.93
N ALA A 114 -18.62 -44.90 18.18
CA ALA A 114 -18.69 -46.12 17.35
C ALA A 114 -19.04 -47.37 18.18
N GLU A 115 -18.75 -47.35 19.49
CA GLU A 115 -19.15 -48.41 20.41
C GLU A 115 -20.64 -48.37 20.75
N GLU A 116 -21.22 -47.19 20.96
CA GLU A 116 -22.65 -47.03 21.23
C GLU A 116 -23.48 -47.49 20.02
N VAL A 117 -23.03 -47.17 18.80
CA VAL A 117 -23.66 -47.64 17.56
C VAL A 117 -23.54 -49.16 17.42
N LYS A 118 -22.40 -49.77 17.79
CA LYS A 118 -22.23 -51.24 17.79
C LYS A 118 -23.10 -51.92 18.84
N VAL A 119 -23.27 -51.30 20.01
CA VAL A 119 -24.14 -51.80 21.07
C VAL A 119 -25.59 -51.75 20.60
N LEU A 120 -26.03 -50.65 20.00
CA LEU A 120 -27.33 -50.55 19.34
C LEU A 120 -27.51 -51.59 18.23
N GLN A 121 -26.49 -51.82 17.40
CA GLN A 121 -26.52 -52.85 16.36
C GLN A 121 -26.71 -54.24 16.99
N ARG A 122 -25.97 -54.57 18.06
CA ARG A 122 -26.16 -55.82 18.80
C ARG A 122 -27.54 -55.92 19.41
N TYR A 123 -28.07 -54.84 19.98
CA TYR A 123 -29.43 -54.83 20.52
C TYR A 123 -30.46 -55.03 19.41
N VAL A 124 -30.29 -54.43 18.23
CA VAL A 124 -31.19 -54.64 17.07
C VAL A 124 -31.08 -56.07 16.53
N GLU A 125 -29.87 -56.64 16.47
CA GLU A 125 -29.66 -58.04 16.11
C GLU A 125 -30.30 -59.00 17.12
N LEU A 126 -30.15 -58.72 18.42
CA LEU A 126 -30.77 -59.49 19.50
C LEU A 126 -32.29 -59.32 19.50
N TRP A 127 -32.74 -58.14 19.10
CA TRP A 127 -34.14 -57.77 18.97
C TRP A 127 -34.69 -58.12 17.61
N GLN A 128 -34.04 -58.96 16.79
CA GLN A 128 -34.72 -59.69 15.71
C GLN A 128 -35.95 -60.37 16.31
N PRO A 129 -37.15 -59.78 16.20
CA PRO A 129 -38.30 -60.39 16.77
C PRO A 129 -38.73 -61.41 15.71
N LEU A 130 -38.95 -62.65 16.12
CA LEU A 130 -39.60 -63.67 15.31
C LEU A 130 -38.74 -64.41 14.28
N GLN A 131 -37.70 -65.12 14.72
CA GLN A 131 -37.55 -66.50 14.23
C GLN A 131 -38.26 -67.45 15.20
N PHE A 132 -39.58 -67.32 15.34
CA PHE A 132 -40.36 -68.36 16.00
C PHE A 132 -40.46 -69.54 15.05
N VAL A 133 -39.55 -70.49 15.21
CA VAL A 133 -39.66 -71.78 14.54
C VAL A 133 -40.90 -72.46 15.11
N THR A 134 -41.90 -72.69 14.26
CA THR A 134 -43.11 -73.41 14.70
C THR A 134 -42.75 -74.87 15.02
N ARG A 135 -43.51 -75.51 15.92
CA ARG A 135 -43.27 -76.93 16.29
C ARG A 135 -43.26 -77.86 15.07
N ALA A 136 -43.97 -77.50 14.00
CA ALA A 136 -43.99 -78.23 12.73
C ALA A 136 -42.66 -78.14 11.99
N GLU A 137 -42.07 -76.94 11.90
CA GLU A 137 -40.77 -76.71 11.24
C GLU A 137 -39.63 -77.38 11.99
N VAL A 138 -39.66 -77.37 13.34
CA VAL A 138 -38.68 -78.10 14.16
C VAL A 138 -38.78 -79.61 13.92
N LYS A 139 -40.01 -80.18 13.87
CA LYS A 139 -40.20 -81.61 13.55
C LYS A 139 -39.71 -81.97 12.15
N ALA A 140 -39.92 -81.11 11.16
CA ALA A 140 -39.44 -81.32 9.80
C ALA A 140 -37.91 -81.29 9.72
N LEU A 141 -37.26 -80.33 10.39
CA LEU A 141 -35.81 -80.26 10.52
C LEU A 141 -35.23 -81.50 11.19
N VAL A 142 -35.80 -81.91 12.33
CA VAL A 142 -35.34 -83.10 13.07
C VAL A 142 -35.53 -84.38 12.24
N GLN A 143 -36.65 -84.53 11.54
CA GLN A 143 -36.86 -85.68 10.64
C GLN A 143 -35.88 -85.68 9.46
N ASN A 144 -35.54 -84.52 8.91
CA ASN A 144 -34.56 -84.42 7.81
C ASN A 144 -33.15 -84.74 8.30
N VAL A 145 -32.77 -84.27 9.48
CA VAL A 145 -31.48 -84.60 10.11
C VAL A 145 -31.41 -86.10 10.47
N LEU A 146 -32.48 -86.68 11.02
CA LEU A 146 -32.54 -88.11 11.35
C LEU A 146 -32.52 -89.01 10.11
N LYS A 147 -33.17 -88.59 9.01
CA LYS A 147 -33.10 -89.28 7.71
C LYS A 147 -31.69 -89.19 7.11
N ALA A 148 -31.05 -88.03 7.18
CA ALA A 148 -29.68 -87.84 6.72
C ALA A 148 -28.66 -88.64 7.56
N ALA A 149 -28.93 -88.82 8.86
CA ALA A 149 -28.13 -89.65 9.76
C ALA A 149 -28.47 -91.16 9.69
N GLY A 150 -29.42 -91.58 8.85
CA GLY A 150 -29.72 -92.98 8.58
C GLY A 150 -30.48 -93.74 9.67
N ILE A 151 -31.06 -93.05 10.65
CA ILE A 151 -31.76 -93.67 11.79
C ILE A 151 -33.26 -93.80 11.47
N LYS A 152 -33.76 -95.03 11.27
CA LYS A 152 -35.19 -95.32 11.06
C LYS A 152 -35.90 -95.51 12.41
N ILE A 153 -36.78 -94.58 12.78
CA ILE A 153 -37.66 -94.73 13.94
C ILE A 153 -38.85 -95.63 13.55
N LYS A 154 -39.09 -96.70 14.31
CA LYS A 154 -40.33 -97.48 14.25
C LYS A 154 -41.48 -96.58 14.71
N LYS A 155 -42.49 -96.38 13.85
CA LYS A 155 -43.77 -95.81 14.25
C LYS A 155 -44.49 -96.83 15.15
N GLU A 156 -44.75 -96.48 16.39
CA GLU A 156 -45.89 -97.02 17.13
C GLU A 156 -47.11 -96.13 16.85
N GLU A 157 -48.28 -96.77 16.76
CA GLU A 157 -49.58 -96.21 16.42
C GLU A 157 -50.10 -95.19 17.44
#